data_AF-A0AAD4GTS8-F1
#
_entry.id   AF-A0AAD4GTS8-F1
#
_cell.length_a   1.000
_cell.length_b   1.000
_cell.length_c   1.000
_cell.angle_alpha   90.00
_cell.angle_beta   90.00
_cell.angle_gamma   90.00
#
_symmetry.space_group_name_H-M   'P 1'
#
loop_
_entity.id
_entity.type
_entity.pdbx_description
1 polymer ?
#
loop_
_entity_poly.entity_id
_entity_poly.type
_entity_poly.pdbx_seq_one_letter_code
_entity_poly.pdbx_strand_id
1 'polypeptide(L)'
;MKSTPLGVFTLLLQASSIHAKLFRKNTPTFEVSPDATIIQNSIEYFDPDCEPGLQCRTTKTCSTAGTVPTLSQDRRYFACCPARQRLLGSADTVFDCCAVGHDLVGSADAGYHCCPTGWSYEGMLCRPPTKPTCLNGKTLVNGECACGPGTVEADDGTCVGTEQIPPIPPRCTYGSGISYGKCYTFKAANGNTLGSGADGIYYAGLDDMNFHYGKFQLCANEACTAGTNINPSDPIFIRDLYGDPKTGLNNGRWLNSAVDGAHIGKAPNLSTAGKFSLSKWPCGKYCLGGVEQGVGPACPATTPALTFFSKDPQMCVPFELLEVPCNIKDNANNCIWKNPKNQCCGGGLGGMLDCTVL
;
A
#
# COMPACT_ATOMS: atom_id res chain seq x y z
N MET A 1 -83.48 31.76 -14.58
CA MET A 1 -83.44 30.46 -15.30
C MET A 1 -82.04 30.29 -15.87
N LYS A 2 -81.39 29.14 -15.62
CA LYS A 2 -80.47 28.35 -16.48
C LYS A 2 -79.33 29.13 -17.21
N SER A 3 -78.07 28.72 -17.29
CA SER A 3 -77.41 27.42 -17.13
C SER A 3 -75.88 27.62 -17.24
N THR A 4 -75.16 26.60 -16.81
CA THR A 4 -73.72 26.30 -16.69
C THR A 4 -72.81 26.56 -17.93
N PRO A 5 -71.48 26.48 -17.76
CA PRO A 5 -70.41 27.02 -18.63
C PRO A 5 -69.87 26.02 -19.66
N LEU A 6 -69.03 26.49 -20.59
CA LEU A 6 -68.20 25.64 -21.46
C LEU A 6 -66.74 26.09 -21.39
N GLY A 7 -65.87 25.16 -20.98
CA GLY A 7 -64.42 25.28 -21.06
C GLY A 7 -63.84 24.62 -22.30
N VAL A 8 -62.58 24.94 -22.60
CA VAL A 8 -61.64 24.16 -23.43
C VAL A 8 -60.25 24.45 -22.85
N PHE A 9 -59.75 23.65 -21.91
CA PHE A 9 -58.84 22.50 -22.09
C PHE A 9 -57.61 22.77 -22.96
N THR A 10 -56.53 23.19 -22.29
CA THR A 10 -55.13 23.11 -22.75
C THR A 10 -54.63 21.67 -22.56
N LEU A 11 -54.34 20.96 -23.66
CA LEU A 11 -53.57 19.71 -23.61
C LEU A 11 -52.08 20.05 -23.45
N LEU A 12 -51.55 19.91 -22.23
CA LEU A 12 -50.12 19.77 -22.01
C LEU A 12 -49.77 18.29 -22.21
N LEU A 13 -49.08 17.96 -23.30
CA LEU A 13 -48.35 16.70 -23.40
C LEU A 13 -47.24 16.70 -22.35
N GLN A 14 -47.49 16.05 -21.22
CA GLN A 14 -46.40 15.58 -20.36
C GLN A 14 -45.85 14.30 -21.00
N ALA A 15 -44.68 14.41 -21.61
CA ALA A 15 -43.87 13.24 -21.92
C ALA A 15 -43.38 12.66 -20.59
N SER A 16 -44.06 11.64 -20.08
CA SER A 16 -43.63 10.83 -18.94
C SER A 16 -42.31 10.16 -19.30
N SER A 17 -41.22 10.77 -18.87
CA SER A 17 -39.89 10.21 -19.06
C SER A 17 -39.73 9.10 -18.03
N ILE A 18 -39.95 7.84 -18.43
CA ILE A 18 -39.74 6.63 -17.61
C ILE A 18 -38.27 6.63 -17.18
N HIS A 19 -37.99 7.06 -15.96
CA HIS A 19 -36.67 7.04 -15.37
C HIS A 19 -36.77 6.29 -14.06
N ALA A 20 -36.08 5.15 -13.98
CA ALA A 20 -35.81 4.46 -12.73
C ALA A 20 -35.28 5.47 -11.69
N LYS A 21 -35.70 5.31 -10.44
CA LYS A 21 -35.30 6.17 -9.33
C LYS A 21 -33.77 6.20 -9.22
N LEU A 22 -33.20 7.37 -9.52
CA LEU A 22 -31.75 7.58 -9.63
C LEU A 22 -31.19 8.18 -8.35
N PHE A 23 -30.24 7.49 -7.73
CA PHE A 23 -29.45 8.00 -6.60
C PHE A 23 -28.11 8.53 -7.14
N ARG A 24 -27.76 9.79 -6.88
CA ARG A 24 -26.56 10.45 -7.45
C ARG A 24 -25.41 10.73 -6.47
N LYS A 25 -25.51 10.27 -5.22
CA LYS A 25 -24.49 10.58 -4.21
C LYS A 25 -23.38 9.53 -4.29
N ASN A 26 -22.15 9.99 -4.52
CA ASN A 26 -20.91 9.26 -4.86
C ASN A 26 -20.99 8.49 -6.19
N THR A 27 -21.77 7.40 -6.25
CA THR A 27 -21.91 6.57 -7.45
C THR A 27 -23.36 6.59 -7.97
N PRO A 28 -23.60 6.96 -9.25
CA PRO A 28 -24.92 6.86 -9.88
C PRO A 28 -25.46 5.44 -9.81
N THR A 29 -26.58 5.27 -9.12
CA THR A 29 -27.15 3.96 -8.80
C THR A 29 -28.64 3.92 -9.15
N PHE A 30 -29.09 2.79 -9.69
CA PHE A 30 -30.45 2.58 -10.19
C PHE A 30 -31.11 1.42 -9.46
N GLU A 31 -32.39 1.56 -9.14
CA GLU A 31 -33.19 0.45 -8.61
C GLU A 31 -33.52 -0.56 -9.73
N VAL A 32 -33.48 -1.84 -9.37
CA VAL A 32 -33.76 -2.97 -10.27
C VAL A 32 -34.62 -4.01 -9.57
N SER A 33 -35.33 -4.81 -10.35
CA SER A 33 -36.06 -5.96 -9.83
C SER A 33 -35.12 -7.03 -9.26
N PRO A 34 -35.54 -7.83 -8.25
CA PRO A 34 -34.69 -8.85 -7.62
C PRO A 34 -34.19 -9.96 -8.57
N ASP A 35 -34.84 -10.14 -9.72
CA ASP A 35 -34.45 -11.07 -10.78
C ASP A 35 -33.43 -10.48 -11.77
N ALA A 36 -32.86 -9.31 -11.47
CA ALA A 36 -31.80 -8.70 -12.27
C ALA A 36 -30.61 -9.65 -12.45
N THR A 37 -30.12 -9.75 -13.69
CA THR A 37 -29.00 -10.63 -14.05
C THR A 37 -27.94 -9.86 -14.82
N ILE A 38 -26.67 -10.17 -14.54
CA ILE A 38 -25.54 -9.61 -15.27
C ILE A 38 -25.06 -10.66 -16.26
N ILE A 39 -25.09 -10.31 -17.54
CA ILE A 39 -24.62 -11.15 -18.65
C ILE A 39 -23.49 -10.38 -19.33
N GLN A 40 -22.26 -10.89 -19.16
CA GLN A 40 -21.04 -10.22 -19.63
C GLN A 40 -20.92 -8.78 -19.09
N ASN A 41 -21.06 -7.77 -19.94
CA ASN A 41 -20.98 -6.35 -19.59
C ASN A 41 -22.34 -5.64 -19.59
N SER A 42 -23.41 -6.42 -19.62
CA SER A 42 -24.80 -5.93 -19.63
C SER A 42 -25.53 -6.40 -18.38
N ILE A 43 -26.43 -5.58 -17.88
CA ILE A 43 -27.43 -5.98 -16.89
C ILE A 43 -28.80 -6.01 -17.53
N GLU A 44 -29.56 -7.07 -17.28
CA GLU A 44 -30.94 -7.25 -17.70
C GLU A 44 -31.85 -7.35 -16.48
N TYR A 45 -32.92 -6.56 -16.47
CA TYR A 45 -33.86 -6.50 -15.35
C TYR A 45 -35.24 -5.99 -15.81
N PHE A 46 -36.27 -6.19 -14.98
CA PHE A 46 -37.55 -5.54 -15.15
C PHE A 46 -37.55 -4.20 -14.42
N ASP A 47 -38.02 -3.15 -15.08
CA ASP A 47 -38.19 -1.84 -14.44
C ASP A 47 -39.17 -1.96 -13.25
N PRO A 48 -38.75 -1.67 -12.01
CA PRO A 48 -39.59 -1.81 -10.83
C PRO A 48 -40.81 -0.86 -10.83
N ASP A 49 -40.76 0.24 -11.59
CA ASP A 49 -41.86 1.19 -11.72
C ASP A 49 -42.79 0.89 -12.91
N CYS A 50 -42.67 -0.31 -13.51
CA CYS A 50 -43.47 -0.70 -14.68
C CYS A 50 -44.97 -0.83 -14.37
N GLU A 51 -45.81 -0.19 -15.20
CA GLU A 51 -47.26 -0.34 -15.11
C GLU A 51 -47.73 -1.74 -15.56
N PRO A 52 -48.76 -2.32 -14.91
CA PRO A 52 -49.33 -3.59 -15.32
C PRO A 52 -49.79 -3.59 -16.79
N GLY A 53 -49.31 -4.57 -17.56
CA GLY A 53 -49.66 -4.75 -18.98
C GLY A 53 -48.64 -4.20 -19.98
N LEU A 54 -47.55 -3.58 -19.53
CA LEU A 54 -46.44 -3.12 -20.38
C LEU A 54 -45.26 -4.10 -20.40
N GLN A 55 -44.49 -4.09 -21.50
CA GLN A 55 -43.23 -4.83 -21.62
C GLN A 55 -42.07 -3.93 -21.17
N CYS A 56 -41.62 -4.11 -19.92
CA CYS A 56 -40.59 -3.26 -19.30
C CYS A 56 -39.28 -4.00 -18.99
N ARG A 57 -39.01 -5.10 -19.71
CA ARG A 57 -37.69 -5.75 -19.64
C ARG A 57 -36.68 -4.86 -20.34
N THR A 58 -35.62 -4.47 -19.63
CA THR A 58 -34.59 -3.57 -20.15
C THR A 58 -33.20 -4.19 -20.01
N THR A 59 -32.33 -3.78 -20.91
CA THR A 59 -30.90 -4.13 -20.87
C THR A 59 -30.09 -2.86 -20.89
N LYS A 60 -29.14 -2.76 -19.96
CA LYS A 60 -28.24 -1.60 -19.83
C LYS A 60 -26.79 -2.05 -19.82
N THR A 61 -25.92 -1.23 -20.39
CA THR A 61 -24.47 -1.41 -20.39
C THR A 61 -23.79 -0.19 -19.78
N CYS A 62 -22.64 -0.42 -19.16
CA CYS A 62 -21.81 0.66 -18.66
C CYS A 62 -21.07 1.35 -19.80
N SER A 63 -21.22 2.67 -19.92
CA SER A 63 -20.64 3.45 -21.02
C SER A 63 -19.17 3.84 -20.78
N THR A 64 -18.70 3.77 -19.54
CA THR A 64 -17.33 4.15 -19.17
C THR A 64 -16.39 2.95 -19.28
N ALA A 65 -15.28 3.11 -19.99
CA ALA A 65 -14.27 2.06 -20.13
C ALA A 65 -13.73 1.60 -18.76
N GLY A 66 -13.56 0.29 -18.59
CA GLY A 66 -13.08 -0.32 -17.34
C GLY A 66 -14.14 -0.47 -16.24
N THR A 67 -15.39 -0.06 -16.49
CA THR A 67 -16.52 -0.29 -15.57
C THR A 67 -17.40 -1.43 -16.05
N VAL A 68 -18.00 -2.15 -15.09
CA VAL A 68 -18.92 -3.27 -15.31
C VAL A 68 -20.18 -3.08 -14.45
N PRO A 69 -21.35 -3.57 -14.90
CA PRO A 69 -22.54 -3.58 -14.06
C PRO A 69 -22.27 -4.39 -12.80
N THR A 70 -22.55 -3.80 -11.64
CA THR A 70 -22.34 -4.42 -10.33
C THR A 70 -23.61 -4.27 -9.51
N LEU A 71 -24.16 -5.39 -9.04
CA LEU A 71 -25.33 -5.41 -8.18
C LEU A 71 -24.94 -5.11 -6.73
N SER A 72 -25.82 -4.43 -6.00
CA SER A 72 -25.78 -4.34 -4.55
C SER A 72 -25.94 -5.71 -3.90
N GLN A 73 -25.58 -5.83 -2.62
CA GLN A 73 -25.66 -7.09 -1.89
C GLN A 73 -27.09 -7.66 -1.82
N ASP A 74 -28.09 -6.78 -1.69
CA ASP A 74 -29.51 -7.15 -1.70
C ASP A 74 -30.08 -7.35 -3.11
N ARG A 75 -29.27 -7.14 -4.15
CA ARG A 75 -29.63 -7.20 -5.58
C ARG A 75 -30.77 -6.29 -6.00
N ARG A 76 -31.11 -5.29 -5.19
CA ARG A 76 -32.16 -4.30 -5.52
C ARG A 76 -31.63 -3.11 -6.28
N TYR A 77 -30.31 -2.94 -6.34
CA TYR A 77 -29.69 -1.80 -6.96
C TYR A 77 -28.53 -2.24 -7.85
N PHE A 78 -28.25 -1.47 -8.89
CA PHE A 78 -27.02 -1.63 -9.66
C PHE A 78 -26.35 -0.30 -9.96
N ALA A 79 -25.05 -0.37 -10.17
CA ALA A 79 -24.22 0.73 -10.63
C ALA A 79 -23.14 0.24 -11.59
N CYS A 80 -22.51 1.18 -12.28
CA CYS A 80 -21.34 0.92 -13.10
C CYS A 80 -20.08 1.14 -12.28
N CYS A 81 -19.56 0.06 -11.70
CA CYS A 81 -18.36 0.09 -10.88
C CYS A 81 -17.11 -0.31 -11.69
N PRO A 82 -15.92 0.22 -11.39
CA PRO A 82 -14.67 -0.35 -11.87
C PRO A 82 -14.62 -1.87 -11.65
N ALA A 83 -14.02 -2.59 -12.60
CA ALA A 83 -13.93 -4.05 -12.52
C ALA A 83 -13.34 -4.50 -11.16
N ARG A 84 -13.95 -5.53 -10.55
CA ARG A 84 -13.59 -6.13 -9.24
C ARG A 84 -13.92 -5.30 -8.00
N GLN A 85 -14.64 -4.19 -8.13
CA GLN A 85 -15.20 -3.48 -6.98
C GLN A 85 -16.61 -3.99 -6.64
N ARG A 86 -17.09 -3.66 -5.44
CA ARG A 86 -18.42 -4.01 -4.93
C ARG A 86 -19.25 -2.75 -4.79
N LEU A 87 -20.52 -2.80 -5.17
CA LEU A 87 -21.47 -1.74 -4.87
C LEU A 87 -21.93 -1.88 -3.41
N LEU A 88 -21.53 -0.95 -2.55
CA LEU A 88 -21.90 -0.92 -1.14
C LEU A 88 -22.83 0.26 -0.86
N GLY A 89 -23.59 0.15 0.23
CA GLY A 89 -24.47 1.19 0.73
C GLY A 89 -25.96 0.90 0.56
N SER A 90 -26.78 1.93 0.75
CA SER A 90 -28.23 1.84 0.76
C SER A 90 -28.89 3.18 0.42
N ALA A 91 -30.21 3.16 0.20
CA ALA A 91 -31.01 4.37 0.00
C ALA A 91 -30.98 5.34 1.19
N ASP A 92 -30.77 4.84 2.42
CA ASP A 92 -30.69 5.64 3.64
C ASP A 92 -29.29 6.24 3.88
N THR A 93 -28.27 5.76 3.15
CA THR A 93 -26.89 6.23 3.23
C THR A 93 -26.48 6.88 1.91
N VAL A 94 -25.48 6.32 1.23
CA VAL A 94 -25.10 6.61 -0.16
C VAL A 94 -24.75 5.30 -0.83
N PHE A 95 -24.62 5.29 -2.15
CA PHE A 95 -24.05 4.15 -2.86
C PHE A 95 -22.64 4.48 -3.33
N ASP A 96 -21.70 3.55 -3.15
CA ASP A 96 -20.34 3.73 -3.62
C ASP A 96 -19.72 2.41 -4.10
N CYS A 97 -18.77 2.52 -5.04
CA CYS A 97 -18.01 1.37 -5.54
C CYS A 97 -16.74 1.20 -4.71
N CYS A 98 -16.76 0.23 -3.80
CA CYS A 98 -15.65 -0.01 -2.89
C CYS A 98 -14.78 -1.19 -3.33
N ALA A 99 -13.47 -1.05 -3.17
CA ALA A 99 -12.53 -2.14 -3.37
C ALA A 99 -12.76 -3.29 -2.36
N VAL A 100 -12.22 -4.47 -2.67
CA VAL A 100 -12.18 -5.57 -1.69
C VAL A 100 -11.39 -5.12 -0.45
N GLY A 101 -11.88 -5.45 0.74
CA GLY A 101 -11.27 -5.04 2.02
C GLY A 101 -11.56 -3.58 2.41
N HIS A 102 -12.50 -2.92 1.73
CA HIS A 102 -13.03 -1.62 2.12
C HIS A 102 -14.53 -1.72 2.42
N ASP A 103 -14.98 -0.94 3.41
CA ASP A 103 -16.37 -0.77 3.81
C ASP A 103 -16.83 0.67 3.54
N LEU A 104 -18.11 0.84 3.21
CA LEU A 104 -18.71 2.17 3.13
C LEU A 104 -19.06 2.63 4.55
N VAL A 105 -18.32 3.62 5.04
CA VAL A 105 -18.41 4.10 6.42
C VAL A 105 -18.54 5.62 6.47
N GLY A 106 -19.03 6.16 7.58
CA GLY A 106 -19.26 7.58 7.77
C GLY A 106 -20.58 7.86 8.48
N SER A 107 -21.07 9.08 8.36
CA SER A 107 -22.32 9.53 8.98
C SER A 107 -23.03 10.55 8.11
N ALA A 108 -24.28 10.89 8.46
CA ALA A 108 -25.01 11.95 7.77
C ALA A 108 -24.28 13.31 7.83
N ASP A 109 -23.61 13.60 8.96
CA ASP A 109 -22.89 14.86 9.20
C ASP A 109 -21.54 14.91 8.48
N ALA A 110 -20.79 13.80 8.47
CA ALA A 110 -19.48 13.70 7.85
C ALA A 110 -19.57 13.34 6.36
N GLY A 111 -20.68 12.77 5.89
CA GLY A 111 -20.75 12.05 4.63
C GLY A 111 -20.24 10.61 4.77
N TYR A 112 -20.32 9.87 3.67
CA TYR A 112 -19.97 8.46 3.59
C TYR A 112 -18.93 8.24 2.50
N HIS A 113 -17.95 7.39 2.75
CA HIS A 113 -16.91 7.05 1.78
C HIS A 113 -16.37 5.63 2.01
N CYS A 114 -15.80 5.03 0.98
CA CYS A 114 -15.12 3.75 1.10
C CYS A 114 -13.82 3.94 1.89
N CYS A 115 -13.72 3.31 3.05
CA CYS A 115 -12.49 3.25 3.85
C CYS A 115 -12.07 1.80 4.06
N PRO A 116 -10.78 1.51 4.36
CA PRO A 116 -10.35 0.18 4.72
C PRO A 116 -11.22 -0.40 5.83
N THR A 117 -11.52 -1.70 5.78
CA THR A 117 -12.38 -2.35 6.78
C THR A 117 -11.88 -2.08 8.20
N GLY A 118 -12.79 -1.57 9.05
CA GLY A 118 -12.50 -1.17 10.43
C GLY A 118 -12.10 0.29 10.65
N TRP A 119 -11.95 1.08 9.59
CA TRP A 119 -11.66 2.52 9.66
C TRP A 119 -12.96 3.34 9.70
N SER A 120 -12.90 4.59 10.16
CA SER A 120 -14.02 5.55 10.14
C SER A 120 -13.77 6.66 9.12
N TYR A 121 -14.82 7.34 8.66
CA TYR A 121 -14.70 8.51 7.77
C TYR A 121 -15.16 9.78 8.49
N GLU A 122 -14.28 10.77 8.58
CA GLU A 122 -14.52 12.06 9.26
C GLU A 122 -14.69 13.22 8.26
N GLY A 123 -15.32 12.94 7.11
CA GLY A 123 -15.73 13.94 6.13
C GLY A 123 -14.65 14.51 5.22
N MET A 124 -13.38 14.22 5.50
CA MET A 124 -12.29 14.44 4.55
C MET A 124 -11.37 13.23 4.41
N LEU A 125 -11.12 12.52 5.51
CA LEU A 125 -10.13 11.46 5.58
C LEU A 125 -10.70 10.22 6.27
N CYS A 126 -10.28 9.05 5.79
CA CYS A 126 -10.43 7.82 6.52
C CYS A 126 -9.45 7.81 7.71
N ARG A 127 -9.95 7.53 8.91
CA ARG A 127 -9.15 7.37 10.12
C ARG A 127 -9.07 5.90 10.50
N PRO A 128 -7.89 5.41 10.88
CA PRO A 128 -7.80 4.10 11.49
C PRO A 128 -8.66 4.08 12.76
N PRO A 129 -9.15 2.91 13.19
CA PRO A 129 -9.88 2.82 14.45
C PRO A 129 -9.03 3.45 15.56
N THR A 130 -9.64 4.33 16.37
CA THR A 130 -8.97 5.06 17.46
C THR A 130 -8.42 4.16 18.57
N LYS A 131 -8.69 2.86 18.48
CA LYS A 131 -8.03 1.80 19.22
C LYS A 131 -7.63 0.72 18.22
N PRO A 132 -6.33 0.48 17.98
CA PRO A 132 -5.93 -0.65 17.15
C PRO A 132 -6.45 -1.94 17.81
N THR A 133 -7.10 -2.79 17.04
CA THR A 133 -7.50 -4.12 17.50
C THR A 133 -6.24 -4.96 17.62
N CYS A 134 -5.78 -5.18 18.84
CA CYS A 134 -4.59 -5.97 19.10
C CYS A 134 -4.87 -7.45 18.87
N LEU A 135 -4.18 -8.01 17.87
CA LEU A 135 -4.29 -9.42 17.49
C LEU A 135 -3.29 -10.27 18.29
N ASN A 136 -3.45 -11.60 18.23
CA ASN A 136 -2.49 -12.57 18.77
C ASN A 136 -2.24 -12.48 20.29
N GLY A 137 -3.27 -12.10 21.05
CA GLY A 137 -3.20 -11.98 22.52
C GLY A 137 -2.52 -10.71 23.02
N LYS A 138 -2.15 -9.79 22.12
CA LYS A 138 -1.61 -8.47 22.48
C LYS A 138 -2.71 -7.60 23.08
N THR A 139 -2.30 -6.68 23.93
CA THR A 139 -3.15 -5.67 24.57
C THR A 139 -2.67 -4.28 24.21
N LEU A 140 -3.58 -3.30 24.25
CA LEU A 140 -3.22 -1.92 23.96
C LEU A 140 -2.47 -1.32 25.16
N VAL A 141 -1.17 -1.13 25.01
CA VAL A 141 -0.29 -0.51 26.02
C VAL A 141 0.26 0.78 25.41
N ASN A 142 -0.06 1.93 26.02
CA ASN A 142 0.37 3.26 25.54
C ASN A 142 -0.01 3.60 24.08
N GLY A 143 -1.11 3.03 23.57
CA GLY A 143 -1.57 3.27 22.19
C GLY A 143 -0.92 2.35 21.14
N GLU A 144 -0.02 1.46 21.54
CA GLU A 144 0.58 0.42 20.70
C GLU A 144 0.12 -0.97 21.16
N CYS A 145 0.02 -1.93 20.25
CA CYS A 145 -0.35 -3.30 20.60
C CYS A 145 0.89 -4.06 21.07
N ALA A 146 0.95 -4.36 22.37
CA ALA A 146 2.07 -5.05 23.00
C ALA A 146 1.59 -6.25 23.83
N CYS A 147 2.45 -7.23 24.06
CA CYS A 147 2.14 -8.31 24.98
C CYS A 147 1.94 -7.76 26.39
N GLY A 148 0.88 -8.23 27.05
CA GLY A 148 0.51 -7.77 28.38
C GLY A 148 1.55 -8.13 29.44
N PRO A 149 1.46 -7.55 30.65
CA PRO A 149 2.39 -7.85 31.73
C PRO A 149 2.53 -9.35 31.99
N GLY A 150 3.77 -9.86 32.02
CA GLY A 150 4.06 -11.28 32.23
C GLY A 150 4.03 -12.14 30.95
N THR A 151 3.85 -11.53 29.79
CA THR A 151 3.90 -12.20 28.49
C THR A 151 4.86 -11.49 27.54
N VAL A 152 5.45 -12.23 26.60
CA VAL A 152 6.32 -11.72 25.54
C VAL A 152 5.87 -12.24 24.18
N GLU A 153 6.21 -11.54 23.13
CA GLU A 153 5.88 -11.95 21.76
C GLU A 153 6.80 -13.09 21.31
N ALA A 154 6.20 -14.19 20.85
CA ALA A 154 6.87 -15.33 20.22
C ALA A 154 7.14 -15.08 18.74
N ASP A 155 7.91 -15.98 18.10
CA ASP A 155 8.30 -15.87 16.68
C ASP A 155 7.11 -15.82 15.70
N ASP A 156 5.96 -16.39 16.09
CA ASP A 156 4.72 -16.37 15.31
C ASP A 156 3.84 -15.14 15.59
N GLY A 157 4.33 -14.20 16.41
CA GLY A 157 3.63 -12.99 16.80
C GLY A 157 2.59 -13.16 17.91
N THR A 158 2.51 -14.34 18.55
CA THR A 158 1.62 -14.61 19.70
C THR A 158 2.25 -14.23 21.03
N CYS A 159 1.45 -13.81 22.01
CA CYS A 159 1.93 -13.56 23.36
C CYS A 159 2.02 -14.86 24.17
N VAL A 160 3.24 -15.25 24.56
CA VAL A 160 3.54 -16.43 25.38
C VAL A 160 4.01 -16.01 26.78
N GLY A 161 3.87 -16.91 27.77
CA GLY A 161 4.34 -16.63 29.12
C GLY A 161 5.86 -16.49 29.18
N THR A 162 6.39 -15.61 30.03
CA THR A 162 7.84 -15.39 30.18
C THR A 162 8.63 -16.65 30.56
N GLU A 163 7.97 -17.66 31.12
CA GLU A 163 8.58 -18.96 31.46
C GLU A 163 8.76 -19.88 30.24
N GLN A 164 8.15 -19.57 29.11
CA GLN A 164 8.21 -20.34 27.87
C GLN A 164 9.26 -19.79 26.89
N ILE A 165 10.09 -18.85 27.33
CA ILE A 165 11.13 -18.22 26.53
C ILE A 165 12.27 -19.23 26.29
N PRO A 166 12.51 -19.72 25.05
CA PRO A 166 13.86 -20.14 24.70
C PRO A 166 14.78 -18.93 24.89
N PRO A 167 15.95 -19.08 25.54
CA PRO A 167 16.82 -17.95 25.89
C PRO A 167 17.01 -17.01 24.71
N ILE A 168 16.79 -15.70 24.94
CA ILE A 168 16.99 -14.64 23.92
C ILE A 168 18.30 -14.98 23.19
N PRO A 169 18.25 -15.24 21.87
CA PRO A 169 19.45 -15.57 21.13
C PRO A 169 20.48 -14.46 21.38
N PRO A 170 21.74 -14.82 21.69
CA PRO A 170 22.76 -13.82 21.97
C PRO A 170 22.81 -12.82 20.82
N ARG A 171 22.73 -11.52 21.13
CA ARG A 171 22.92 -10.47 20.13
C ARG A 171 24.28 -10.71 19.47
N CYS A 172 24.26 -10.85 18.15
CA CYS A 172 25.47 -11.09 17.40
C CYS A 172 26.29 -9.80 17.38
N THR A 173 27.35 -9.74 18.19
CA THR A 173 28.32 -8.63 18.16
C THR A 173 29.16 -8.64 16.88
N TYR A 174 29.18 -9.77 16.16
CA TYR A 174 29.87 -9.96 14.90
C TYR A 174 28.95 -10.70 13.90
N GLY A 175 29.03 -10.36 12.62
CA GLY A 175 28.50 -11.22 11.54
C GLY A 175 27.23 -10.78 10.83
N SER A 176 26.58 -9.67 11.24
CA SER A 176 25.47 -9.10 10.47
C SER A 176 25.91 -8.71 9.06
N GLY A 177 27.15 -8.23 8.89
CA GLY A 177 27.66 -7.72 7.60
C GLY A 177 27.09 -6.35 7.22
N ILE A 178 26.27 -5.77 8.09
CA ILE A 178 25.66 -4.45 7.95
C ILE A 178 25.72 -3.69 9.27
N SER A 179 25.91 -2.38 9.19
CA SER A 179 26.07 -1.50 10.35
C SER A 179 25.34 -0.18 10.15
N TYR A 180 24.92 0.44 11.25
CA TYR A 180 24.34 1.78 11.23
C TYR A 180 25.33 2.82 10.70
N GLY A 181 24.80 3.88 10.11
CA GLY A 181 25.53 5.01 9.52
C GLY A 181 26.18 4.71 8.17
N LYS A 182 26.23 3.44 7.75
CA LYS A 182 26.77 3.00 6.45
C LYS A 182 25.70 3.05 5.35
N CYS A 183 26.17 3.11 4.10
CA CYS A 183 25.32 3.23 2.93
C CYS A 183 25.38 1.99 2.06
N TYR A 184 24.24 1.62 1.50
CA TYR A 184 24.08 0.40 0.73
C TYR A 184 23.21 0.62 -0.51
N THR A 185 23.48 -0.13 -1.56
CA THR A 185 22.53 -0.35 -2.66
C THR A 185 21.88 -1.71 -2.49
N PHE A 186 20.59 -1.81 -2.81
CA PHE A 186 19.79 -3.01 -2.61
C PHE A 186 19.50 -3.62 -3.98
N LYS A 187 19.99 -4.82 -4.24
CA LYS A 187 19.84 -5.52 -5.52
C LYS A 187 18.88 -6.70 -5.38
N ALA A 188 17.83 -6.71 -6.17
CA ALA A 188 16.85 -7.79 -6.22
C ALA A 188 17.40 -8.99 -7.00
N ALA A 189 16.76 -10.15 -6.82
CA ALA A 189 17.21 -11.41 -7.44
C ALA A 189 17.22 -11.38 -8.98
N ASN A 190 16.41 -10.53 -9.61
CA ASN A 190 16.37 -10.34 -11.06
C ASN A 190 17.46 -9.36 -11.57
N GLY A 191 18.34 -8.87 -10.70
CA GLY A 191 19.41 -7.94 -11.04
C GLY A 191 19.03 -6.47 -10.94
N ASN A 192 17.74 -6.14 -10.84
CA ASN A 192 17.26 -4.78 -10.65
C ASN A 192 17.67 -4.22 -9.28
N THR A 193 17.71 -2.91 -9.18
CA THR A 193 18.05 -2.19 -7.95
C THR A 193 16.82 -1.53 -7.36
N LEU A 194 16.68 -1.58 -6.04
CA LEU A 194 15.67 -0.80 -5.34
C LEU A 194 16.04 0.68 -5.45
N GLY A 195 15.09 1.49 -5.86
CA GLY A 195 15.28 2.91 -6.11
C GLY A 195 13.94 3.62 -6.20
N SER A 196 13.98 4.89 -6.60
CA SER A 196 12.79 5.73 -6.71
C SER A 196 12.55 6.15 -8.15
N GLY A 197 11.30 5.99 -8.61
CA GLY A 197 10.84 6.53 -9.88
C GLY A 197 10.50 8.02 -9.82
N ALA A 198 10.17 8.60 -10.96
CA ALA A 198 9.67 9.98 -11.07
C ALA A 198 8.32 10.20 -10.37
N ASP A 199 7.62 9.12 -10.04
CA ASP A 199 6.42 9.07 -9.21
C ASP A 199 6.70 9.15 -7.70
N GLY A 200 7.98 9.14 -7.29
CA GLY A 200 8.40 9.21 -5.89
C GLY A 200 8.19 7.92 -5.11
N ILE A 201 7.85 6.82 -5.79
CA ILE A 201 7.59 5.51 -5.19
C ILE A 201 8.82 4.62 -5.27
N TYR A 202 9.00 3.74 -4.28
CA TYR A 202 10.10 2.79 -4.25
C TYR A 202 9.72 1.41 -4.81
N TYR A 203 10.48 0.96 -5.80
CA TYR A 203 10.37 -0.36 -6.43
C TYR A 203 11.74 -0.80 -7.00
N ALA A 204 11.87 -2.09 -7.34
CA ALA A 204 13.08 -2.61 -7.97
C ALA A 204 13.01 -2.45 -9.49
N GLY A 205 13.84 -1.57 -10.07
CA GLY A 205 13.84 -1.21 -11.47
C GLY A 205 15.22 -1.25 -12.13
N LEU A 206 15.25 -0.96 -13.43
CA LEU A 206 16.48 -0.66 -14.17
C LEU A 206 16.72 0.85 -14.11
N ASP A 207 17.98 1.25 -13.97
CA ASP A 207 18.36 2.66 -13.99
C ASP A 207 18.12 3.30 -15.36
N ASP A 208 17.44 4.45 -15.35
CA ASP A 208 17.24 5.29 -16.52
C ASP A 208 17.11 6.78 -16.12
N MET A 209 16.57 7.61 -17.00
CA MET A 209 16.42 9.04 -16.72
C MET A 209 15.26 9.34 -15.74
N ASN A 210 14.27 8.45 -15.63
CA ASN A 210 13.07 8.57 -14.79
C ASN A 210 13.11 7.66 -13.55
N PHE A 211 14.12 6.81 -13.42
CA PHE A 211 14.35 5.94 -12.28
C PHE A 211 15.85 5.85 -11.98
N HIS A 212 16.23 5.90 -10.71
CA HIS A 212 17.58 5.56 -10.30
C HIS A 212 17.56 4.76 -9.00
N TYR A 213 18.50 3.84 -8.87
CA TYR A 213 18.75 3.09 -7.64
C TYR A 213 18.95 4.01 -6.45
N GLY A 214 18.43 3.64 -5.29
CA GLY A 214 18.64 4.41 -4.08
C GLY A 214 20.03 4.17 -3.49
N LYS A 215 20.56 5.22 -2.86
CA LYS A 215 21.71 5.09 -1.96
C LYS A 215 21.21 5.19 -0.53
N PHE A 216 21.06 4.04 0.10
CA PHE A 216 20.35 3.92 1.36
C PHE A 216 21.31 3.92 2.54
N GLN A 217 21.25 4.97 3.35
CA GLN A 217 21.91 5.02 4.65
C GLN A 217 21.01 4.35 5.70
N LEU A 218 21.55 3.37 6.42
CA LEU A 218 20.82 2.68 7.49
C LEU A 218 21.05 3.38 8.82
N CYS A 219 19.99 3.82 9.49
CA CYS A 219 20.08 4.67 10.67
C CYS A 219 19.26 4.10 11.83
N ALA A 220 19.79 4.20 13.05
CA ALA A 220 19.02 3.90 14.27
C ALA A 220 18.15 5.09 14.70
N ASN A 221 18.52 6.30 14.29
CA ASN A 221 17.89 7.56 14.64
C ASN A 221 18.29 8.66 13.63
N GLU A 222 17.80 9.88 13.85
CA GLU A 222 17.98 11.01 12.93
C GLU A 222 19.45 11.45 12.77
N ALA A 223 20.25 11.34 13.83
CA ALA A 223 21.68 11.63 13.81
C ALA A 223 22.46 10.63 12.94
N CYS A 224 21.92 9.42 12.76
CA CYS A 224 22.47 8.36 11.94
C CYS A 224 23.95 8.06 12.21
N THR A 225 24.31 8.01 13.50
CA THR A 225 25.68 7.76 13.95
C THR A 225 26.14 6.37 13.52
N ALA A 226 27.36 6.29 12.98
CA ALA A 226 27.97 5.03 12.59
C ALA A 226 28.50 4.24 13.79
N GLY A 227 28.59 2.91 13.65
CA GLY A 227 29.51 2.10 14.48
C GLY A 227 28.93 0.86 15.14
N THR A 228 27.62 0.64 15.09
CA THR A 228 26.99 -0.57 15.66
C THR A 228 26.46 -1.48 14.56
N ASN A 229 26.67 -2.78 14.74
CA ASN A 229 26.10 -3.81 13.88
C ASN A 229 24.59 -3.88 14.08
N ILE A 230 23.88 -4.15 12.99
CA ILE A 230 22.42 -4.27 12.96
C ILE A 230 22.03 -5.74 13.17
N ASN A 231 21.15 -6.00 14.14
CA ASN A 231 20.49 -7.29 14.34
C ASN A 231 19.04 -7.26 13.80
N PRO A 232 18.43 -8.42 13.52
CA PRO A 232 17.03 -8.49 13.07
C PRO A 232 16.02 -7.78 13.98
N SER A 233 16.25 -7.75 15.29
CA SER A 233 15.38 -7.08 16.26
C SER A 233 15.67 -5.58 16.41
N ASP A 234 16.68 -5.04 15.73
CA ASP A 234 17.00 -3.62 15.80
C ASP A 234 16.17 -2.85 14.77
N PRO A 235 15.44 -1.79 15.16
CA PRO A 235 14.68 -0.96 14.22
C PRO A 235 15.62 -0.12 13.36
N ILE A 236 15.43 -0.19 12.04
CA ILE A 236 16.22 0.55 11.07
C ILE A 236 15.34 1.57 10.37
N PHE A 237 15.80 2.80 10.31
CA PHE A 237 15.27 3.83 9.42
C PHE A 237 16.16 3.93 8.20
N ILE A 238 15.55 3.95 7.01
CA ILE A 238 16.28 3.97 5.74
C ILE A 238 16.22 5.39 5.18
N ARG A 239 17.37 6.04 5.01
CA ARG A 239 17.50 7.38 4.42
C ARG A 239 18.05 7.27 3.00
N ASP A 240 17.33 7.78 2.01
CA ASP A 240 17.83 7.86 0.63
C ASP A 240 18.66 9.14 0.42
N LEU A 241 19.93 8.96 0.04
CA LEU A 241 20.87 10.06 -0.17
C LEU A 241 20.87 10.62 -1.60
N TYR A 242 20.20 10.00 -2.57
CA TYR A 242 20.16 10.52 -3.93
C TYR A 242 18.99 11.46 -4.19
N GLY A 243 17.78 11.13 -3.73
CA GLY A 243 16.60 11.98 -3.94
C GLY A 243 15.88 11.70 -5.26
N ASP A 244 15.26 12.73 -5.83
CA ASP A 244 14.40 12.59 -7.01
C ASP A 244 15.21 12.44 -8.30
N PRO A 245 14.76 11.58 -9.25
CA PRO A 245 15.41 11.45 -10.55
C PRO A 245 15.63 12.80 -11.24
N LYS A 246 16.72 12.92 -12.01
CA LYS A 246 17.17 14.12 -12.76
C LYS A 246 17.60 15.32 -11.93
N THR A 247 17.02 15.52 -10.74
CA THR A 247 17.19 16.77 -9.98
C THR A 247 17.93 16.59 -8.66
N GLY A 248 17.89 15.40 -8.06
CA GLY A 248 18.41 15.17 -6.71
C GLY A 248 17.68 15.96 -5.62
N LEU A 249 16.53 16.57 -5.93
CA LEU A 249 15.67 17.19 -4.94
C LEU A 249 15.17 16.14 -3.95
N ASN A 250 14.81 16.54 -2.73
CA ASN A 250 14.35 15.60 -1.71
C ASN A 250 15.34 14.47 -1.39
N ASN A 251 16.65 14.71 -1.55
CA ASN A 251 17.68 13.85 -0.97
C ASN A 251 17.68 13.94 0.57
N GLY A 252 18.26 12.94 1.22
CA GLY A 252 18.32 12.85 2.69
C GLY A 252 16.97 12.56 3.35
N ARG A 253 15.96 12.19 2.56
CA ARG A 253 14.61 11.83 3.01
C ARG A 253 14.54 10.37 3.42
N TRP A 254 13.58 10.05 4.26
CA TRP A 254 13.39 8.70 4.80
C TRP A 254 12.43 7.90 3.92
N LEU A 255 12.51 6.57 3.95
CA LEU A 255 11.42 5.73 3.45
C LEU A 255 10.29 5.74 4.50
N ASN A 256 9.05 5.92 4.08
CA ASN A 256 7.89 5.93 4.98
C ASN A 256 7.37 4.51 5.31
N SER A 257 6.37 4.42 6.20
CA SER A 257 5.79 3.16 6.67
C SER A 257 4.66 2.60 5.80
N ALA A 258 4.34 3.21 4.66
CA ALA A 258 3.13 2.99 3.85
C ALA A 258 2.52 1.58 3.99
N VAL A 259 1.34 1.49 4.60
CA VAL A 259 0.71 0.23 5.05
C VAL A 259 -0.43 -0.21 4.13
N ASP A 260 -0.64 -1.53 4.07
CA ASP A 260 -1.83 -2.23 3.55
C ASP A 260 -2.27 -1.78 2.14
N GLY A 261 -1.30 -1.61 1.24
CA GLY A 261 -1.53 -1.31 -0.17
C GLY A 261 -1.10 0.11 -0.58
N ALA A 262 -0.76 0.97 0.37
CA ALA A 262 -0.08 2.22 0.07
C ALA A 262 1.38 1.97 -0.33
N HIS A 263 1.87 2.67 -1.34
CA HIS A 263 3.25 2.48 -1.80
C HIS A 263 4.26 3.20 -0.90
N ILE A 264 5.36 2.53 -0.55
CA ILE A 264 6.48 3.15 0.17
C ILE A 264 7.03 4.29 -0.69
N GLY A 265 7.09 5.47 -0.08
CA GLY A 265 7.55 6.72 -0.67
C GLY A 265 8.47 7.48 0.28
N LYS A 266 8.69 8.77 0.00
CA LYS A 266 9.58 9.63 0.77
C LYS A 266 8.88 10.28 1.96
N ALA A 267 9.50 10.23 3.12
CA ALA A 267 9.09 10.88 4.36
C ALA A 267 10.04 12.06 4.69
N PRO A 268 9.51 13.26 5.02
CA PRO A 268 10.31 14.44 5.27
C PRO A 268 11.14 14.38 6.55
N ASN A 269 10.71 13.62 7.54
CA ASN A 269 11.26 13.57 8.88
C ASN A 269 11.19 12.15 9.45
N LEU A 270 11.96 11.88 10.49
CA LEU A 270 12.04 10.53 11.09
C LEU A 270 10.70 10.08 11.69
N SER A 271 9.89 11.01 12.21
CA SER A 271 8.58 10.71 12.82
C SER A 271 7.56 10.11 11.84
N THR A 272 7.77 10.28 10.54
CA THR A 272 6.92 9.70 9.48
C THR A 272 7.63 8.58 8.70
N ALA A 273 8.82 8.19 9.15
CA ALA A 273 9.61 7.12 8.54
C ALA A 273 9.09 5.73 8.94
N GLY A 274 9.27 4.77 8.04
CA GLY A 274 9.04 3.36 8.32
C GLY A 274 10.13 2.78 9.22
N LYS A 275 9.75 1.85 10.09
CA LYS A 275 10.66 1.05 10.91
C LYS A 275 10.88 -0.30 10.22
N PHE A 276 12.06 -0.48 9.65
CA PHE A 276 12.45 -1.67 8.91
C PHE A 276 13.26 -2.63 9.77
N SER A 277 13.29 -3.90 9.37
CA SER A 277 14.18 -4.93 9.88
C SER A 277 14.95 -5.55 8.71
N LEU A 278 16.20 -5.95 8.96
CA LEU A 278 17.02 -6.69 8.01
C LEU A 278 17.52 -7.98 8.65
N SER A 279 17.05 -9.10 8.11
CA SER A 279 17.48 -10.44 8.51
C SER A 279 18.44 -11.02 7.50
N LYS A 280 19.67 -11.35 7.93
CA LYS A 280 20.67 -11.94 7.04
C LYS A 280 20.28 -13.36 6.65
N TRP A 281 20.33 -13.65 5.36
CA TRP A 281 20.12 -14.96 4.76
C TRP A 281 21.44 -15.53 4.22
N PRO A 282 21.49 -16.84 3.93
CA PRO A 282 22.63 -17.43 3.23
C PRO A 282 22.95 -16.70 1.91
N CYS A 283 24.19 -16.84 1.46
CA CYS A 283 24.69 -16.27 0.19
C CYS A 283 24.65 -14.72 0.12
N GLY A 284 24.72 -14.03 1.26
CA GLY A 284 24.86 -12.57 1.30
C GLY A 284 23.56 -11.80 1.04
N LYS A 285 22.41 -12.49 1.02
CA LYS A 285 21.09 -11.88 0.92
C LYS A 285 20.61 -11.40 2.28
N TYR A 286 19.69 -10.45 2.27
CA TYR A 286 18.98 -9.95 3.43
C TYR A 286 17.49 -9.87 3.11
N CYS A 287 16.68 -10.28 4.06
CA CYS A 287 15.23 -10.18 4.06
C CYS A 287 14.86 -8.82 4.65
N LEU A 288 14.37 -7.91 3.80
CA LEU A 288 13.86 -6.60 4.19
C LEU A 288 12.40 -6.75 4.63
N GLY A 289 12.17 -6.63 5.94
CA GLY A 289 10.86 -6.62 6.58
C GLY A 289 10.60 -5.31 7.31
N GLY A 290 9.47 -5.24 8.02
CA GLY A 290 9.24 -4.26 9.07
C GLY A 290 9.53 -4.85 10.44
N VAL A 291 9.63 -4.00 11.46
CA VAL A 291 9.87 -4.44 12.85
C VAL A 291 8.63 -5.14 13.43
N GLU A 292 7.45 -4.59 13.17
CA GLU A 292 6.16 -5.10 13.69
C GLU A 292 5.27 -5.69 12.58
N GLN A 293 5.58 -5.37 11.32
CA GLN A 293 4.77 -5.67 10.14
C GLN A 293 5.68 -6.26 9.06
N GLY A 294 5.15 -7.03 8.13
CA GLY A 294 5.92 -7.50 6.99
C GLY A 294 6.13 -6.40 5.96
N VAL A 295 7.08 -6.58 5.04
CA VAL A 295 7.24 -5.73 3.85
C VAL A 295 7.17 -6.62 2.61
N GLY A 296 6.39 -6.21 1.62
CA GLY A 296 6.16 -7.01 0.43
C GLY A 296 5.66 -6.19 -0.77
N PRO A 297 5.34 -6.88 -1.88
CA PRO A 297 4.83 -6.25 -3.09
C PRO A 297 3.40 -5.72 -2.89
N ALA A 298 3.18 -4.44 -3.16
CA ALA A 298 1.90 -3.76 -2.94
C ALA A 298 0.82 -4.07 -3.99
N CYS A 299 1.23 -4.38 -5.23
CA CYS A 299 0.34 -4.63 -6.36
C CYS A 299 0.81 -5.83 -7.19
N PRO A 300 -0.10 -6.58 -7.84
CA PRO A 300 0.26 -7.63 -8.79
C PRO A 300 0.73 -7.00 -10.11
N ALA A 301 1.98 -6.54 -10.13
CA ALA A 301 2.65 -5.92 -11.27
C ALA A 301 3.98 -6.63 -11.59
N THR A 302 4.51 -6.40 -12.78
CA THR A 302 5.84 -6.92 -13.19
C THR A 302 6.98 -6.34 -12.35
N THR A 303 6.85 -5.08 -11.93
CA THR A 303 7.76 -4.39 -11.01
C THR A 303 6.95 -3.81 -9.86
N PRO A 304 6.56 -4.63 -8.88
CA PRO A 304 5.69 -4.17 -7.80
C PRO A 304 6.43 -3.19 -6.90
N ALA A 305 5.75 -2.10 -6.53
CA ALA A 305 6.17 -1.24 -5.43
C ALA A 305 6.09 -1.99 -4.10
N LEU A 306 6.77 -1.46 -3.08
CA LEU A 306 6.75 -2.04 -1.73
C LEU A 306 5.65 -1.41 -0.87
N THR A 307 5.10 -2.18 0.07
CA THR A 307 4.20 -1.73 1.15
C THR A 307 4.47 -2.56 2.41
N PHE A 308 4.14 -2.02 3.56
CA PHE A 308 4.03 -2.77 4.81
C PHE A 308 2.72 -3.56 4.84
N PHE A 309 2.75 -4.73 5.48
CA PHE A 309 1.61 -5.64 5.60
C PHE A 309 1.36 -5.95 7.08
N SER A 310 0.23 -5.46 7.58
CA SER A 310 -0.14 -5.66 9.00
C SER A 310 -0.56 -7.10 9.32
N LYS A 311 -1.05 -7.84 8.32
CA LYS A 311 -1.59 -9.19 8.49
C LYS A 311 -0.58 -10.31 8.32
N ASP A 312 0.61 -10.01 7.81
CA ASP A 312 1.69 -10.97 7.62
C ASP A 312 3.01 -10.35 8.12
N PRO A 313 3.28 -10.40 9.44
CA PRO A 313 4.46 -9.77 10.03
C PRO A 313 5.78 -10.42 9.59
N GLN A 314 5.74 -11.64 9.05
CA GLN A 314 6.91 -12.38 8.60
C GLN A 314 7.24 -12.13 7.12
N MET A 315 6.34 -11.48 6.36
CA MET A 315 6.62 -11.19 4.96
C MET A 315 7.83 -10.25 4.83
N CYS A 316 8.71 -10.58 3.90
CA CYS A 316 9.84 -9.74 3.56
C CYS A 316 10.24 -9.87 2.09
N VAL A 317 11.04 -8.91 1.63
CA VAL A 317 11.59 -8.92 0.27
C VAL A 317 13.10 -9.18 0.31
N PRO A 318 13.61 -10.20 -0.39
CA PRO A 318 15.03 -10.50 -0.39
C PRO A 318 15.83 -9.56 -1.28
N PHE A 319 16.89 -8.96 -0.73
CA PHE A 319 17.86 -8.13 -1.43
C PHE A 319 19.29 -8.56 -1.13
N GLU A 320 20.18 -8.44 -2.11
CA GLU A 320 21.62 -8.38 -1.87
C GLU A 320 21.99 -6.94 -1.52
N LEU A 321 22.69 -6.75 -0.39
CA LEU A 321 23.14 -5.43 0.05
C LEU A 321 24.62 -5.28 -0.28
N LEU A 322 24.93 -4.27 -1.09
CA LEU A 322 26.29 -3.88 -1.42
C LEU A 322 26.63 -2.60 -0.68
N GLU A 323 27.63 -2.63 0.21
CA GLU A 323 28.14 -1.42 0.87
C GLU A 323 28.78 -0.50 -0.17
N VAL A 324 28.37 0.76 -0.15
CA VAL A 324 28.88 1.81 -1.03
C VAL A 324 29.24 3.06 -0.24
N PRO A 325 30.14 3.92 -0.75
CA PRO A 325 30.39 5.21 -0.12
C PRO A 325 29.12 6.07 -0.01
N CYS A 326 28.84 6.55 1.21
CA CYS A 326 27.77 7.52 1.44
C CYS A 326 28.02 8.80 0.64
N ASN A 327 29.22 9.37 0.76
CA ASN A 327 29.71 10.47 -0.05
C ASN A 327 30.77 9.96 -1.02
N ILE A 328 30.45 9.90 -2.33
CA ILE A 328 31.39 9.43 -3.36
C ILE A 328 32.59 10.37 -3.57
N LYS A 329 32.49 11.61 -3.11
CA LYS A 329 33.55 12.62 -3.22
C LYS A 329 34.49 12.64 -2.00
N ASP A 330 34.26 11.77 -1.01
CA ASP A 330 35.14 11.69 0.15
C ASP A 330 36.50 11.10 -0.24
N ASN A 331 37.58 11.79 0.14
CA ASN A 331 38.96 11.35 -0.11
C ASN A 331 39.24 9.97 0.51
N ALA A 332 38.56 9.60 1.60
CA ALA A 332 38.70 8.29 2.23
C ALA A 332 38.35 7.13 1.29
N ASN A 333 37.52 7.38 0.25
CA ASN A 333 37.15 6.34 -0.72
C ASN A 333 38.34 5.85 -1.54
N ASN A 334 39.35 6.70 -1.77
CA ASN A 334 40.58 6.31 -2.49
C ASN A 334 41.37 5.22 -1.73
N CYS A 335 41.18 5.10 -0.42
CA CYS A 335 41.82 4.07 0.39
C CYS A 335 41.21 2.67 0.13
N ILE A 336 39.97 2.59 -0.33
CA ILE A 336 39.31 1.31 -0.70
C ILE A 336 40.01 0.69 -1.92
N TRP A 337 40.53 1.53 -2.83
CA TRP A 337 41.20 1.10 -4.05
C TRP A 337 42.54 0.41 -3.81
N LYS A 338 43.06 0.37 -2.58
CA LYS A 338 44.34 -0.28 -2.25
C LYS A 338 44.20 -1.65 -1.57
N ASN A 339 42.99 -2.14 -1.32
CA ASN A 339 42.77 -3.42 -0.64
C ASN A 339 42.39 -4.55 -1.62
N PRO A 340 43.31 -5.46 -1.98
CA PRO A 340 43.06 -6.49 -2.99
C PRO A 340 42.01 -7.54 -2.61
N LYS A 341 41.65 -7.65 -1.31
CA LYS A 341 40.58 -8.58 -0.87
C LYS A 341 39.17 -8.08 -1.19
N ASN A 342 39.01 -6.78 -1.46
CA ASN A 342 37.72 -6.13 -1.72
C ASN A 342 37.64 -5.52 -3.13
N GLN A 343 38.62 -5.77 -3.98
CA GLN A 343 38.59 -5.36 -5.38
C GLN A 343 37.87 -6.42 -6.20
N CYS A 344 37.07 -6.00 -7.18
CA CYS A 344 36.63 -6.87 -8.29
C CYS A 344 37.82 -7.38 -9.14
N CYS A 345 39.04 -6.95 -8.82
CA CYS A 345 40.30 -7.38 -9.41
C CYS A 345 40.88 -8.52 -8.58
N GLY A 346 40.39 -9.74 -8.78
CA GLY A 346 40.92 -10.89 -8.04
C GLY A 346 40.12 -12.16 -8.22
N GLY A 347 40.15 -12.74 -9.43
CA GLY A 347 39.73 -14.14 -9.61
C GLY A 347 39.30 -14.52 -11.02
N GLY A 348 40.26 -15.01 -11.82
CA GLY A 348 40.01 -16.03 -12.85
C GLY A 348 39.31 -15.61 -14.14
N LEU A 349 40.10 -15.56 -15.22
CA LEU A 349 39.72 -15.70 -16.64
C LEU A 349 38.93 -14.54 -17.28
N GLY A 350 39.68 -13.59 -17.85
CA GLY A 350 39.24 -12.79 -19.01
C GLY A 350 38.95 -11.31 -18.72
N GLY A 351 40.01 -10.50 -18.64
CA GLY A 351 39.91 -9.03 -18.65
C GLY A 351 40.56 -8.37 -17.43
N MET A 352 41.88 -8.27 -17.43
CA MET A 352 42.61 -7.44 -16.46
C MET A 352 42.29 -5.96 -16.71
N LEU A 353 41.56 -5.33 -15.81
CA LEU A 353 41.78 -3.91 -15.52
C LEU A 353 43.03 -3.86 -14.64
N ASP A 354 44.12 -3.37 -15.22
CA ASP A 354 45.38 -3.17 -14.51
C ASP A 354 45.25 -1.97 -13.57
N CYS A 355 45.20 -2.24 -12.26
CA CYS A 355 45.16 -1.24 -11.20
C CYS A 355 46.57 -0.83 -10.73
N THR A 356 47.65 -1.17 -11.45
CA THR A 356 49.03 -0.83 -11.04
C THR A 356 49.50 0.57 -11.47
N VAL A 357 48.66 1.36 -12.14
CA VAL A 357 48.97 2.76 -12.48
C VAL A 357 48.00 3.72 -11.79
N LEU A 358 48.13 3.89 -10.47
CA LEU A 358 47.66 5.07 -9.74
C LEU A 358 48.60 5.45 -8.60
#